data_AF-A0A1F9N929-F1
#
_entry.id   AF-A0A1F9N929-F1
#
_cell.length_a   1.000
_cell.length_b   1.000
_cell.length_c   1.000
_cell.angle_alpha   90.00
_cell.angle_beta   90.00
_cell.angle_gamma   90.00
#
_symmetry.space_group_name_H-M   'P 1'
#
loop_
_entity.id
_entity.type
_entity.pdbx_description
1 polymer ?
#
loop_
_entity_poly.entity_id
_entity_poly.type
_entity_poly.pdbx_seq_one_letter_code
_entity_poly.pdbx_strand_id
1 'polypeptide(L)'
;MSTAVLTVRVESSVAKRLARLAKATQRSKSYLAAEAIDEYLAIQEWQVDAIKKGLAEAARGEGVAIGDVKRAWEQKLADPSHS
;
A
#
# COMPACT_ATOMS: atom_id res chain seq x y z
N MET A 1 4.71 24.70 -3.58
CA MET A 1 4.67 23.62 -2.58
C MET A 1 5.71 23.91 -1.50
N SER A 2 5.36 23.74 -0.23
CA SER A 2 6.31 23.91 0.89
C SER A 2 6.99 22.58 1.17
N THR A 3 8.31 22.59 1.39
CA THR A 3 9.06 21.41 1.81
C THR A 3 9.38 21.50 3.30
N ALA A 4 9.53 20.34 3.94
CA ALA A 4 9.98 20.23 5.33
C ALA A 4 11.23 19.34 5.39
N VAL A 5 12.11 19.59 6.36
CA VAL A 5 13.30 18.77 6.58
C VAL A 5 13.00 17.73 7.64
N LEU A 6 13.20 16.45 7.29
CA LEU A 6 13.14 15.32 8.21
C LEU A 6 14.55 14.76 8.44
N THR A 7 14.97 14.68 9.70
CA THR A 7 16.22 14.00 10.07
C THR A 7 15.90 12.59 10.54
N VAL A 8 16.39 11.58 9.80
CA VAL A 8 16.14 10.17 10.11
C VAL A 8 17.46 9.48 10.46
N ARG A 9 17.46 8.72 11.56
CA ARG A 9 18.55 7.81 11.90
C ARG A 9 18.28 6.45 11.28
N VAL A 10 19.25 5.92 10.55
CA VAL A 10 19.20 4.59 9.95
C VAL A 10 20.47 3.83 10.25
N GLU A 11 20.40 2.51 10.17
CA GLU A 11 21.57 1.65 10.26
C GLU A 11 22.61 2.01 9.19
N SER A 12 23.90 1.87 9.54
CA SER A 12 25.00 2.20 8.61
C SER A 12 24.94 1.36 7.32
N SER A 13 24.43 0.12 7.42
CA SER A 13 24.22 -0.77 6.28
C SER A 13 23.16 -0.23 5.32
N VAL A 14 22.08 0.37 5.83
CA VAL A 14 21.01 1.00 5.05
C VAL A 14 21.54 2.24 4.35
N ALA A 15 22.28 3.10 5.05
CA ALA A 15 22.89 4.29 4.44
C ALA A 15 23.83 3.92 3.28
N LYS A 16 24.62 2.84 3.43
CA LYS A 16 25.49 2.31 2.35
C LYS A 16 24.69 1.78 1.16
N ARG A 17 23.58 1.07 1.40
CA ARG A 17 22.68 0.57 0.34
C ARG A 17 22.06 1.74 -0.44
N LEU A 18 21.56 2.75 0.27
CA LEU A 18 20.96 3.94 -0.33
C LEU A 18 21.98 4.73 -1.17
N ALA A 19 23.22 4.86 -0.68
CA ALA A 19 24.29 5.52 -1.44
C ALA A 19 24.64 4.79 -2.75
N ARG A 20 24.64 3.45 -2.76
CA ARG A 20 24.85 2.67 -3.98
C ARG A 20 23.70 2.85 -4.97
N LEU A 21 22.46 2.80 -4.49
CA LEU A 21 21.28 3.01 -5.31
C LEU A 21 21.29 4.40 -5.94
N ALA A 22 21.54 5.44 -5.15
CA ALA A 22 21.68 6.82 -5.61
C ALA A 22 22.68 6.97 -6.77
N LYS A 23 23.85 6.32 -6.66
CA LYS A 23 24.86 6.33 -7.73
C LYS A 23 24.36 5.62 -9.00
N ALA A 24 23.71 4.47 -8.85
CA ALA A 24 23.21 3.68 -9.98
C ALA A 24 22.06 4.37 -10.73
N THR A 25 21.21 5.11 -10.02
CA THR A 25 20.02 5.79 -10.59
C THR A 25 20.27 7.26 -10.93
N GLN A 26 21.47 7.79 -10.68
CA GLN A 26 21.80 9.21 -10.81
C GLN A 26 20.85 10.14 -10.02
N ARG A 27 20.43 9.69 -8.84
CA ARG A 27 19.57 10.46 -7.92
C ARG A 27 20.32 10.83 -6.64
N SER A 28 19.81 11.83 -5.92
CA SER A 28 20.34 12.15 -4.59
C SER A 28 19.81 11.16 -3.54
N LYS A 29 20.56 10.95 -2.45
CA LYS A 29 20.10 10.12 -1.32
C LYS A 29 18.81 10.67 -0.71
N SER A 30 18.68 12.00 -0.61
CA SER A 30 17.50 12.65 -0.07
C SER A 30 16.27 12.46 -0.97
N TYR A 31 16.45 12.47 -2.29
CA TYR A 31 15.37 12.17 -3.24
C TYR A 31 14.86 10.74 -3.04
N LEU A 32 15.77 9.75 -3.05
CA LEU A 32 15.38 8.34 -2.87
C LEU A 32 14.78 8.07 -1.47
N ALA A 33 15.24 8.79 -0.44
CA ALA A 33 14.67 8.67 0.89
C ALA A 33 13.24 9.25 0.94
N ALA A 34 13.01 10.40 0.30
CA ALA A 34 11.68 10.99 0.20
C ALA A 34 10.74 10.09 -0.59
N GLU A 35 11.18 9.59 -1.75
CA GLU A 35 10.42 8.65 -2.59
C GLU A 35 10.04 7.38 -1.81
N ALA A 36 10.98 6.77 -1.09
CA ALA A 36 10.68 5.60 -0.27
C ALA A 36 9.69 5.88 0.88
N ILE A 37 9.71 7.10 1.43
CA ILE A 37 8.75 7.53 2.45
C ILE A 37 7.36 7.71 1.83
N ASP A 38 7.28 8.36 0.66
CA ASP A 38 6.02 8.59 -0.06
C ASP A 38 5.36 7.26 -0.46
N GLU A 39 6.14 6.31 -0.98
CA GLU A 39 5.66 4.96 -1.32
C GLU A 39 5.15 4.22 -0.07
N TYR A 40 5.88 4.30 1.04
CA TYR A 40 5.45 3.68 2.30
C TYR A 40 4.14 4.29 2.79
N LEU A 41 4.04 5.62 2.82
CA LEU A 41 2.84 6.32 3.25
C LEU A 41 1.64 5.96 2.37
N ALA A 42 1.78 5.99 1.04
CA ALA A 42 0.69 5.67 0.13
C ALA A 42 0.10 4.27 0.40
N ILE A 43 0.95 3.27 0.64
CA ILE A 43 0.51 1.91 0.96
C ILE A 43 -0.18 1.86 2.33
N GLN A 44 0.42 2.47 3.36
CA GLN A 44 -0.09 2.39 4.72
C GLN A 44 -1.40 3.18 4.89
N GLU A 45 -1.49 4.37 4.31
CA GLU A 45 -2.68 5.22 4.36
C GLU A 45 -3.86 4.54 3.69
N TRP A 46 -3.66 4.01 2.47
CA TRP A 46 -4.68 3.22 1.79
C TRP A 46 -5.15 2.04 2.64
N GLN A 47 -4.21 1.29 3.24
CA GLN A 47 -4.55 0.13 4.06
C GLN A 47 -5.35 0.51 5.30
N VAL A 48 -4.92 1.56 6.01
CA VAL A 48 -5.60 2.07 7.20
C VAL A 48 -7.02 2.53 6.85
N ASP A 49 -7.20 3.25 5.75
CA ASP A 49 -8.51 3.73 5.34
C ASP A 49 -9.42 2.61 4.87
N ALA A 50 -8.89 1.62 4.16
CA ALA A 50 -9.65 0.42 3.78
C ALA A 50 -10.14 -0.35 5.01
N ILE A 51 -9.29 -0.52 6.04
CA ILE A 51 -9.68 -1.17 7.30
C ILE A 51 -10.77 -0.37 8.01
N LYS A 52 -10.59 0.95 8.17
CA LYS A 52 -11.60 1.81 8.82
C LYS A 52 -12.94 1.74 8.10
N LYS A 53 -12.92 1.77 6.76
CA LYS A 53 -14.12 1.64 5.94
C LYS A 53 -14.81 0.29 6.15
N GLY A 54 -14.07 -0.81 6.06
CA GLY A 54 -14.61 -2.16 6.27
C GLY A 54 -15.21 -2.35 7.67
N LEU A 55 -14.57 -1.80 8.70
CA LEU A 55 -15.12 -1.81 10.07
C LEU A 55 -16.45 -1.02 10.16
N ALA A 56 -16.54 0.13 9.50
CA ALA A 56 -17.75 0.94 9.49
C ALA A 56 -18.90 0.26 8.72
N GLU A 57 -18.61 -0.37 7.58
CA GLU A 57 -19.57 -1.17 6.79
C GLU A 57 -20.07 -2.38 7.60
N ALA A 58 -19.16 -3.10 8.26
CA ALA A 58 -19.52 -4.22 9.12
C ALA A 58 -20.41 -3.78 10.30
N ALA A 59 -20.12 -2.64 10.92
CA ALA A 59 -20.95 -2.08 11.98
C ALA A 59 -22.35 -1.68 11.50
N ARG A 60 -22.51 -1.31 10.23
CA ARG A 60 -23.82 -1.05 9.59
C ARG A 60 -24.52 -2.32 9.08
N GLY A 61 -23.90 -3.48 9.19
CA GLY A 61 -24.44 -4.74 8.67
C GLY A 61 -24.36 -4.87 7.15
N GLU A 62 -23.52 -4.09 6.48
CA GLU A 62 -23.36 -4.08 5.00
C GLU A 62 -22.45 -5.22 4.48
N GLY A 63 -22.20 -6.23 5.30
CA GLY A 63 -21.47 -7.43 4.91
C GLY A 63 -22.35 -8.40 4.10
N VAL A 64 -21.71 -9.23 3.27
CA VAL A 64 -22.39 -10.30 2.53
C VAL A 64 -22.20 -11.62 3.27
N ALA A 65 -23.27 -12.40 3.41
CA ALA A 65 -23.18 -13.72 4.02
C ALA A 65 -22.31 -14.65 3.17
N ILE A 66 -21.44 -15.43 3.81
CA ILE A 66 -20.48 -16.30 3.11
C ILE A 66 -21.17 -17.32 2.17
N GLY A 67 -22.38 -17.77 2.52
CA GLY A 67 -23.17 -18.65 1.68
C GLY A 67 -23.59 -18.00 0.36
N ASP A 68 -23.82 -16.69 0.35
CA ASP A 68 -24.21 -15.93 -0.85
C ASP A 68 -22.99 -15.70 -1.75
N VAL A 69 -21.83 -15.43 -1.15
CA VAL A 69 -20.54 -15.37 -1.86
C VAL A 69 -20.23 -16.70 -2.56
N LYS A 70 -20.41 -17.83 -1.87
CA LYS A 70 -20.19 -19.17 -2.45
C LYS A 70 -21.08 -19.43 -3.66
N ARG A 71 -22.39 -19.15 -3.53
CA ARG A 71 -23.33 -19.32 -4.65
C ARG A 71 -22.96 -18.44 -5.85
N ALA A 72 -22.56 -17.19 -5.61
CA ALA A 72 -22.14 -16.28 -6.68
C ALA A 72 -20.87 -16.76 -7.41
N TRP A 73 -19.91 -17.34 -6.69
CA TRP A 73 -18.71 -17.93 -7.29
C TRP A 73 -18.99 -19.19 -8.09
N GLU A 74 -19.84 -20.09 -7.57
CA GLU A 74 -20.25 -21.30 -8.28
C GLU A 74 -20.98 -20.97 -9.59
N GLN A 75 -21.82 -19.94 -9.59
CA GLN A 75 -22.49 -19.45 -10.81
C GLN A 75 -21.50 -18.90 -11.84
N LYS A 76 -20.50 -18.11 -11.43
CA LYS A 76 -19.46 -17.60 -12.35
C LYS A 76 -18.60 -18.70 -12.95
N LEU A 77 -18.33 -19.78 -12.21
CA LEU A 77 -17.56 -20.92 -12.72
C LEU A 77 -18.37 -21.79 -13.67
N ALA A 78 -19.70 -21.80 -13.55
CA ALA A 78 -20.60 -22.54 -14.44
C ALA A 78 -20.85 -21.82 -15.79
N ASP A 79 -20.53 -20.52 -15.89
CA ASP A 79 -20.65 -19.75 -17.13
C ASP A 79 -19.28 -19.16 -17.55
N PRO A 80 -18.51 -19.89 -18.39
CA PRO A 80 -17.16 -19.47 -18.79
C PRO A 80 -17.14 -18.30 -19.80
N SER A 81 -18.29 -17.72 -20.16
CA SER A 81 -18.38 -16.64 -21.16
C SER A 81 -18.15 -15.22 -20.61
N HIS A 82 -17.86 -15.06 -19.31
CA HIS A 82 -17.60 -13.77 -18.64
C HIS A 82 -16.24 -13.73 -17.90
N SER A 83 -15.17 -14.13 -18.60
CA SER A 83 -13.79 -13.79 -18.24
C SER A 83 -13.22 -12.74 -19.17
#